data_AF-A0A1Y5D915-F1
#
_entry.id   AF-A0A1Y5D915-F1
#
_cell.length_a   1.000
_cell.length_b   1.000
_cell.length_c   1.000
_cell.angle_alpha   90.00
_cell.angle_beta   90.00
_cell.angle_gamma   90.00
#
_symmetry.space_group_name_H-M   'P 1'
#
loop_
_entity.id
_entity.type
_entity.pdbx_description
1 polymer ?
#
loop_
_entity_poly.entity_id
_entity_poly.type
_entity_poly.pdbx_seq_one_letter_code
_entity_poly.pdbx_strand_id
1 'polypeptide(L)'
;MKLVTKKHNIAPKLPCKNKYKSVVLLFISISLSVCISGCQLNNSHISDNVMASNTVNYGQYYLALKNLSASELLREIKQQQLKKSQGSIEAEINLLLLHSLPNSPIHNAYSAKSQLNEQLKNHKNYQFSPADQAFIILLKDQLNQQLYLFQQVINQDLEHDAQSATYQLAKQKQQDEIAALKLTVTQLTKQITQLKKIEKTISEHGQ
;
A
#
# COMPACT_ATOMS: atom_id res chain seq x y z
N MET A 1 90.36 -57.22 23.42
CA MET A 1 89.63 -58.45 23.02
C MET A 1 88.39 -58.01 22.23
N LYS A 2 88.29 -58.46 20.97
CA LYS A 2 87.22 -58.12 20.03
C LYS A 2 85.86 -58.55 20.57
N LEU A 3 84.77 -57.87 20.16
CA LEU A 3 83.63 -58.44 19.42
C LEU A 3 82.51 -57.39 19.34
N VAL A 4 82.38 -56.71 18.20
CA VAL A 4 81.40 -56.97 17.12
C VAL A 4 80.15 -56.09 17.26
N THR A 5 80.14 -55.04 16.45
CA THR A 5 78.96 -54.30 16.02
C THR A 5 78.26 -55.07 14.90
N LYS A 6 76.94 -55.23 14.99
CA LYS A 6 76.11 -55.68 13.86
C LYS A 6 75.06 -54.62 13.55
N LYS A 7 75.31 -53.85 12.49
CA LYS A 7 74.32 -53.03 11.78
C LYS A 7 73.38 -53.94 11.00
N HIS A 8 72.08 -53.68 11.05
CA HIS A 8 71.21 -53.91 9.91
C HIS A 8 70.27 -52.72 9.68
N ASN A 9 70.50 -52.09 8.52
CA ASN A 9 69.59 -51.25 7.76
C ASN A 9 68.23 -51.93 7.61
N ILE A 10 67.12 -51.17 7.71
CA ILE A 10 66.11 -51.03 6.65
C ILE A 10 65.43 -49.64 6.80
N ALA A 11 65.53 -48.82 5.76
CA ALA A 11 64.57 -47.78 5.40
C ALA A 11 63.96 -48.19 4.04
N PRO A 12 62.95 -47.50 3.47
CA PRO A 12 61.94 -46.58 3.99
C PRO A 12 60.52 -46.99 3.53
N LYS A 13 59.47 -46.19 3.84
CA LYS A 13 58.40 -45.79 2.89
C LYS A 13 57.40 -44.84 3.57
N LEU A 14 57.36 -43.59 3.10
CA LEU A 14 56.21 -42.70 3.23
C LEU A 14 55.07 -43.22 2.33
N PRO A 15 53.80 -42.91 2.66
CA PRO A 15 53.16 -41.81 1.94
C PRO A 15 52.35 -40.85 2.82
N CYS A 16 52.58 -39.56 2.58
CA CYS A 16 51.68 -38.47 2.88
C CYS A 16 50.42 -38.51 1.98
N LYS A 17 49.36 -37.83 2.45
CA LYS A 17 48.13 -37.38 1.77
C LYS A 17 46.89 -38.24 2.00
N ASN A 18 46.14 -37.94 3.07
CA ASN A 18 44.66 -38.06 3.03
C ASN A 18 43.86 -37.35 4.14
N LYS A 19 44.46 -36.50 4.99
CA LYS A 19 43.75 -35.95 6.15
C LYS A 19 42.97 -34.63 5.91
N TYR A 20 43.21 -33.93 4.80
CA TYR A 20 42.55 -32.64 4.54
C TYR A 20 41.14 -32.75 3.92
N LYS A 21 40.82 -33.84 3.20
CA LYS A 21 39.49 -34.03 2.62
C LYS A 21 38.41 -34.35 3.66
N SER A 22 38.77 -35.05 4.74
CA SER A 22 37.81 -35.45 5.79
C SER A 22 37.35 -34.28 6.66
N VAL A 23 38.22 -33.29 6.90
CA VAL A 23 37.91 -32.14 7.74
C VAL A 23 37.02 -31.14 7.00
N VAL A 24 37.30 -30.88 5.72
CA VAL A 24 36.47 -29.99 4.89
C VAL A 24 35.05 -30.55 4.68
N LEU A 25 34.91 -31.87 4.54
CA LEU A 25 33.60 -32.52 4.39
C LEU A 25 32.76 -32.47 5.68
N LEU A 26 33.41 -32.51 6.85
CA LEU A 26 32.77 -32.32 8.15
C LEU A 26 32.28 -30.87 8.35
N PHE A 27 33.08 -29.87 7.95
CA PHE A 27 32.64 -28.46 8.03
C PHE A 27 31.49 -28.14 7.07
N ILE A 28 31.47 -28.72 5.87
CA ILE A 28 30.34 -28.57 4.92
C ILE A 28 29.07 -29.24 5.46
N SER A 29 29.19 -30.41 6.10
CA SER A 29 28.07 -31.11 6.76
C SER A 29 27.47 -30.31 7.93
N ILE A 30 28.31 -29.64 8.74
CA ILE A 30 27.84 -28.84 9.87
C ILE A 30 27.17 -27.54 9.39
N SER A 31 27.72 -26.88 8.36
CA SER A 31 27.11 -25.66 7.80
C SER A 31 25.77 -25.92 7.11
N LEU A 32 25.57 -27.10 6.50
CA LEU A 32 24.30 -27.45 5.87
C LEU A 32 23.19 -27.74 6.90
N SER A 33 23.54 -28.21 8.11
CA SER A 33 22.57 -28.53 9.16
C SER A 33 21.99 -27.29 9.86
N VAL A 34 22.69 -26.14 9.83
CA VAL A 34 22.20 -24.88 10.43
C VAL A 34 21.17 -24.19 9.52
N CYS A 35 21.12 -24.54 8.23
CA CYS A 35 20.18 -23.96 7.26
C CYS A 35 18.82 -24.68 7.19
N ILE A 36 18.61 -25.78 7.92
CA ILE A 36 17.37 -26.58 7.87
C ILE A 36 16.45 -26.37 9.09
N SER A 37 16.78 -25.42 9.97
CA SER A 37 15.82 -24.89 10.94
C SER A 37 14.83 -23.96 10.23
N GLY A 38 14.18 -24.46 9.18
CA GLY A 38 13.03 -23.82 8.57
C GLY A 38 11.91 -23.75 9.59
N CYS A 39 11.29 -22.57 9.70
CA CYS A 39 10.11 -22.31 10.52
C CYS A 39 9.12 -23.48 10.41
N GLN A 40 8.92 -24.20 11.52
CA GLN A 40 7.69 -25.00 11.63
C GLN A 40 6.54 -24.00 11.59
N LEU A 41 5.83 -23.98 10.46
CA LEU A 41 4.56 -23.28 10.33
C LEU A 41 3.63 -23.96 11.33
N ASN A 42 3.49 -23.37 12.52
CA ASN A 42 2.58 -23.84 13.53
C ASN A 42 1.16 -23.57 13.02
N ASN A 43 0.65 -24.49 12.19
CA ASN A 43 -0.79 -24.65 12.02
C ASN A 43 -1.30 -25.15 13.36
N SER A 44 -1.56 -24.20 14.27
CA SER A 44 -2.46 -24.43 15.38
C SER A 44 -3.79 -24.79 14.77
N HIS A 45 -4.00 -26.10 14.59
CA HIS A 45 -5.32 -26.68 14.50
C HIS A 45 -6.14 -26.05 15.62
N ILE A 46 -7.20 -25.33 15.26
CA ILE A 46 -8.13 -24.74 16.21
C ILE A 46 -8.71 -25.93 16.98
N SER A 47 -8.10 -26.23 18.12
CA SER A 47 -8.60 -27.17 19.08
C SER A 47 -9.74 -26.45 19.78
N ASP A 48 -10.95 -26.73 19.32
CA ASP A 48 -12.12 -26.53 20.16
C ASP A 48 -11.82 -27.18 21.52
N ASN A 49 -12.00 -26.41 22.60
CA ASN A 49 -11.80 -26.77 24.01
C ASN A 49 -10.41 -26.50 24.62
N VAL A 50 -10.09 -25.21 24.85
CA VAL A 50 -9.33 -24.81 26.05
C VAL A 50 -9.92 -23.51 26.60
N MET A 51 -10.70 -23.63 27.67
CA MET A 51 -11.12 -22.51 28.53
C MET A 51 -9.96 -22.15 29.47
N ALA A 52 -9.22 -21.08 29.17
CA ALA A 52 -8.42 -20.32 30.14
C ALA A 52 -8.03 -18.95 29.55
N SER A 53 -8.66 -17.88 30.05
CA SER A 53 -8.53 -16.46 29.67
C SER A 53 -9.10 -16.09 28.28
N ASN A 54 -10.37 -15.67 28.25
CA ASN A 54 -11.09 -15.14 27.08
C ASN A 54 -10.56 -13.76 26.63
N THR A 55 -9.28 -13.64 26.30
CA THR A 55 -8.72 -12.41 25.73
C THR A 55 -8.62 -12.61 24.22
N VAL A 56 -9.59 -12.05 23.50
CA VAL A 56 -9.60 -12.04 22.03
C VAL A 56 -8.38 -11.27 21.56
N ASN A 57 -7.50 -11.94 20.81
CA ASN A 57 -6.34 -11.31 20.21
C ASN A 57 -6.75 -10.72 18.86
N TYR A 58 -6.88 -9.40 18.81
CA TYR A 58 -7.38 -8.67 17.65
C TYR A 58 -6.39 -8.68 16.50
N GLY A 59 -5.09 -8.70 16.80
CA GLY A 59 -4.06 -8.85 15.77
C GLY A 59 -4.19 -10.20 15.03
N GLN A 60 -4.34 -11.30 15.78
CA GLN A 60 -4.52 -12.63 15.20
C GLN A 60 -5.86 -12.77 14.48
N TYR A 61 -6.93 -12.22 15.05
CA TYR A 61 -8.23 -12.18 14.39
C TYR A 61 -8.16 -11.43 13.05
N TYR A 62 -7.52 -10.25 13.01
CA TYR A 62 -7.33 -9.50 11.77
C TYR A 62 -6.53 -10.30 10.72
N LEU A 63 -5.48 -11.01 11.15
CA LEU A 63 -4.72 -11.89 10.25
C LEU A 63 -5.57 -13.05 9.72
N ALA A 64 -6.43 -13.65 10.55
CA ALA A 64 -7.35 -14.68 10.11
C ALA A 64 -8.32 -14.15 9.04
N LEU A 65 -8.88 -12.96 9.26
CA LEU A 65 -9.77 -12.32 8.29
C LEU A 65 -9.12 -12.10 6.91
N LYS A 66 -7.82 -11.78 6.86
CA LYS A 66 -7.10 -11.59 5.59
C LYS A 66 -7.09 -12.85 4.71
N ASN A 67 -7.17 -14.02 5.31
CA ASN A 67 -7.11 -15.30 4.61
C ASN A 67 -8.49 -15.84 4.21
N LEU A 68 -9.57 -15.18 4.64
CA LEU A 68 -10.93 -15.59 4.30
C LEU A 68 -11.27 -15.21 2.85
N SER A 69 -12.06 -16.07 2.21
CA SER A 69 -12.68 -15.77 0.92
C SER A 69 -13.77 -14.70 1.05
N ALA A 70 -14.18 -14.09 -0.06
CA ALA A 70 -15.22 -13.06 -0.06
C ALA A 70 -16.55 -13.55 0.54
N SER A 71 -16.96 -14.81 0.29
CA SER A 71 -18.19 -15.37 0.85
C SER A 71 -18.08 -15.63 2.36
N GLU A 72 -16.91 -16.04 2.83
CA GLU A 72 -16.64 -16.21 4.26
C GLU A 72 -16.61 -14.87 4.99
N LEU A 73 -16.00 -13.84 4.38
CA LEU A 73 -16.05 -12.47 4.90
C LEU A 73 -17.48 -11.95 5.01
N LEU A 74 -18.34 -12.19 4.02
CA LEU A 74 -19.75 -11.82 4.09
C LEU A 74 -20.48 -12.52 5.24
N ARG A 75 -20.19 -13.79 5.49
CA ARG A 75 -20.76 -14.53 6.62
C ARG A 75 -20.29 -13.93 7.95
N GLU A 76 -19.00 -13.65 8.05
CA GLU A 76 -18.40 -13.05 9.25
C GLU A 76 -19.00 -11.67 9.53
N ILE A 77 -19.14 -10.82 8.52
CA ILE A 77 -19.78 -9.51 8.64
C ILE A 77 -21.20 -9.64 9.20
N LYS A 78 -22.02 -10.55 8.65
CA LYS A 78 -23.38 -10.78 9.14
C LYS A 78 -23.40 -11.27 10.59
N GLN A 79 -22.49 -12.17 10.94
CA GLN A 79 -22.38 -12.69 12.31
C GLN A 79 -22.01 -11.59 13.30
N GLN A 80 -21.03 -10.74 12.96
CA GLN A 80 -20.59 -9.66 13.84
C GLN A 80 -21.64 -8.53 13.93
N GLN A 81 -22.36 -8.24 12.85
CA GLN A 81 -23.53 -7.34 12.88
C GLN A 81 -24.61 -7.82 13.85
N LEU A 82 -24.93 -9.13 13.82
CA LEU A 82 -25.88 -9.72 14.74
C LEU A 82 -25.40 -9.61 16.20
N LYS A 83 -24.14 -10.00 16.48
CA LYS A 83 -23.57 -9.89 17.83
C LYS A 83 -23.53 -8.45 18.34
N LYS A 84 -23.22 -7.48 17.47
CA LYS A 84 -23.28 -6.05 17.80
C LYS A 84 -24.71 -5.65 18.19
N SER A 85 -25.72 -6.09 17.45
CA SER A 85 -27.12 -5.79 17.79
C SER A 85 -27.55 -6.37 19.15
N GLN A 86 -26.84 -7.40 19.63
CA GLN A 86 -27.01 -8.02 20.94
C GLN A 86 -26.16 -7.33 22.04
N GLY A 87 -25.46 -6.23 21.72
CA GLY A 87 -24.66 -5.45 22.67
C GLY A 87 -23.22 -5.92 22.85
N SER A 88 -22.67 -6.76 21.97
CA SER A 88 -21.28 -7.21 22.07
C SER A 88 -20.30 -6.11 21.64
N ILE A 89 -19.51 -5.61 22.59
CA ILE A 89 -18.42 -4.64 22.34
C ILE A 89 -17.33 -5.27 21.45
N GLU A 90 -17.01 -6.55 21.68
CA GLU A 90 -16.05 -7.28 20.84
C GLU A 90 -16.50 -7.29 19.37
N ALA A 91 -17.79 -7.49 19.12
CA ALA A 91 -18.33 -7.45 17.77
C ALA A 91 -18.22 -6.07 17.13
N GLU A 92 -18.28 -4.98 17.91
CA GLU A 92 -18.01 -3.63 17.40
C GLU A 92 -16.56 -3.46 16.96
N ILE A 93 -15.62 -4.00 17.74
CA ILE A 93 -14.18 -3.99 17.40
C ILE A 93 -13.93 -4.88 16.18
N ASN A 94 -14.55 -6.07 16.12
CA ASN A 94 -14.42 -6.98 14.97
C ASN A 94 -14.98 -6.37 13.68
N LEU A 95 -16.11 -5.64 13.75
CA LEU A 95 -16.66 -4.90 12.61
C LEU A 95 -15.75 -3.76 12.18
N LEU A 96 -15.16 -3.05 13.13
CA LEU A 96 -14.13 -2.06 12.84
C LEU A 96 -12.97 -2.66 12.04
N LEU A 97 -12.49 -3.84 12.46
CA LEU A 97 -11.41 -4.57 11.78
C LEU A 97 -11.84 -5.02 10.37
N LEU A 98 -13.09 -5.43 10.19
CA LEU A 98 -13.64 -5.76 8.87
C LEU A 98 -13.76 -4.52 7.97
N HIS A 99 -14.04 -3.34 8.51
CA HIS A 99 -14.05 -2.09 7.73
C HIS A 99 -12.65 -1.64 7.35
N SER A 100 -11.64 -1.87 8.19
CA SER A 100 -10.26 -1.48 7.89
C SER A 100 -9.56 -2.42 6.90
N LEU A 101 -10.11 -3.60 6.68
CA LEU A 101 -9.53 -4.65 5.84
C LEU A 101 -9.76 -4.40 4.33
N PRO A 102 -8.72 -4.24 3.48
CA PRO A 102 -8.88 -3.88 2.07
C PRO A 102 -9.64 -4.88 1.19
N ASN A 103 -9.55 -6.19 1.47
CA ASN A 103 -10.26 -7.24 0.74
C ASN A 103 -11.68 -7.49 1.29
N SER A 104 -12.11 -6.72 2.30
CA SER A 104 -13.46 -6.82 2.84
C SER A 104 -14.49 -6.16 1.93
N PRO A 105 -15.66 -6.78 1.69
CA PRO A 105 -16.75 -6.17 0.93
C PRO A 105 -17.28 -4.87 1.54
N ILE A 106 -17.06 -4.64 2.83
CA ILE A 106 -17.46 -3.42 3.54
C ILE A 106 -16.27 -2.49 3.82
N HIS A 107 -15.15 -2.69 3.12
CA HIS A 107 -13.95 -1.89 3.32
C HIS A 107 -14.27 -0.40 3.18
N ASN A 108 -13.97 0.36 4.23
CA ASN A 108 -14.09 1.80 4.24
C ASN A 108 -13.19 2.39 5.33
N ALA A 109 -12.10 3.04 4.91
CA ALA A 109 -11.13 3.63 5.82
C ALA A 109 -11.71 4.75 6.70
N TYR A 110 -12.66 5.55 6.18
CA TYR A 110 -13.34 6.60 6.96
C TYR A 110 -14.24 5.99 8.04
N SER A 111 -15.07 5.01 7.68
CA SER A 111 -15.92 4.30 8.64
C SER A 111 -15.08 3.61 9.71
N ALA A 112 -14.01 2.92 9.33
CA ALA A 112 -13.09 2.31 10.27
C ALA A 112 -12.46 3.37 11.20
N LYS A 113 -11.93 4.48 10.67
CA LYS A 113 -11.31 5.53 11.47
C LYS A 113 -12.28 6.15 12.48
N SER A 114 -13.51 6.39 12.05
CA SER A 114 -14.58 6.96 12.87
C SER A 114 -14.98 5.99 13.99
N GLN A 115 -15.29 4.74 13.64
CA GLN A 115 -15.62 3.70 14.61
C GLN A 115 -14.50 3.49 15.62
N LEU A 116 -13.23 3.47 15.19
CA LEU A 116 -12.09 3.34 16.10
C LEU A 116 -11.99 4.49 17.10
N ASN A 117 -12.20 5.72 16.65
CA ASN A 117 -12.21 6.88 17.55
C ASN A 117 -13.34 6.78 18.57
N GLU A 118 -14.52 6.34 18.15
CA GLU A 118 -15.66 6.14 19.05
C GLU A 118 -15.39 5.02 20.06
N GLN A 119 -14.81 3.89 19.64
CA GLN A 119 -14.42 2.82 20.55
C GLN A 119 -13.45 3.29 21.63
N LEU A 120 -12.41 4.04 21.25
CA LEU A 120 -11.43 4.59 22.19
C LEU A 120 -12.01 5.63 23.16
N LYS A 121 -13.08 6.33 22.77
CA LYS A 121 -13.79 7.30 23.64
C LYS A 121 -14.76 6.62 24.60
N ASN A 122 -15.57 5.70 24.08
CA ASN A 122 -16.73 5.13 24.77
C ASN A 122 -16.33 3.97 25.69
N HIS A 123 -15.28 3.24 25.32
CA HIS A 123 -14.83 2.04 26.03
C HIS A 123 -13.50 2.24 26.76
N LYS A 124 -13.37 3.34 27.53
CA LYS A 124 -12.16 3.62 28.33
C LYS A 124 -11.79 2.51 29.32
N ASN A 125 -12.79 1.74 29.75
CA ASN A 125 -12.62 0.62 30.69
C ASN A 125 -12.40 -0.73 29.98
N TYR A 126 -12.51 -0.77 28.64
CA TYR A 126 -12.21 -1.98 27.87
C TYR A 126 -10.70 -2.11 27.75
N GLN A 127 -10.13 -3.06 28.49
CA GLN A 127 -8.69 -3.25 28.57
C GLN A 127 -8.21 -4.10 27.41
N PHE A 128 -7.60 -3.45 26.42
CA PHE A 128 -6.78 -4.14 25.43
C PHE A 128 -5.56 -4.77 26.11
N SER A 129 -5.14 -5.94 25.63
CA SER A 129 -3.80 -6.44 25.96
C SER A 129 -2.75 -5.44 25.43
N PRO A 130 -1.54 -5.38 25.99
CA PRO A 130 -0.49 -4.50 25.47
C PRO A 130 -0.19 -4.72 23.97
N ALA A 131 -0.29 -5.96 23.50
CA ALA A 131 -0.13 -6.31 22.10
C ALA A 131 -1.29 -5.77 21.23
N ASP A 132 -2.53 -5.94 21.68
CA ASP A 132 -3.70 -5.41 20.97
C ASP A 132 -3.71 -3.89 20.98
N GLN A 133 -3.27 -3.25 22.07
CA GLN A 133 -3.15 -1.81 22.14
C GLN A 133 -2.14 -1.28 21.12
N ALA A 134 -0.96 -1.90 21.03
CA ALA A 134 0.03 -1.55 20.01
C ALA A 134 -0.52 -1.76 18.59
N PHE A 135 -1.24 -2.86 18.36
CA PHE A 135 -1.90 -3.14 17.08
C PHE A 135 -2.97 -2.09 16.73
N ILE A 136 -3.82 -1.71 17.67
CA ILE A 136 -4.88 -0.71 17.46
C ILE A 136 -4.29 0.68 17.19
N ILE A 137 -3.20 1.05 17.88
CA ILE A 137 -2.47 2.30 17.60
C ILE A 137 -1.89 2.26 16.19
N LEU A 138 -1.21 1.18 15.82
CA LEU A 138 -0.67 1.02 14.47
C LEU A 138 -1.77 1.10 13.41
N LEU A 139 -2.91 0.42 13.65
CA LEU A 139 -4.06 0.47 12.76
C LEU A 139 -4.60 1.90 12.60
N LYS A 140 -4.66 2.66 13.70
CA LYS A 140 -5.05 4.08 13.67
C LYS A 140 -4.12 4.90 12.78
N ASP A 141 -2.81 4.70 12.92
CA ASP A 141 -1.80 5.43 12.16
C ASP A 141 -1.87 5.08 10.67
N GLN A 142 -2.03 3.80 10.34
CA GLN A 142 -2.23 3.33 8.96
C GLN A 142 -3.50 3.92 8.33
N LEU A 143 -4.62 3.93 9.07
CA LEU A 143 -5.86 4.55 8.61
C LEU A 143 -5.67 6.06 8.37
N ASN A 144 -5.00 6.77 9.28
CA ASN A 144 -4.71 8.19 9.10
C ASN A 144 -3.85 8.46 7.86
N GLN A 145 -2.81 7.65 7.63
CA GLN A 145 -1.96 7.76 6.45
C GLN A 145 -2.77 7.54 5.17
N GLN A 146 -3.62 6.50 5.14
CA GLN A 146 -4.49 6.23 3.99
C GLN A 146 -5.43 7.41 3.70
N LEU A 147 -6.06 7.97 4.73
CA LEU A 147 -6.95 9.13 4.57
C LEU A 147 -6.19 10.38 4.10
N TYR A 148 -4.97 10.59 4.59
CA TYR A 148 -4.12 11.68 4.12
C TYR A 148 -3.77 11.55 2.64
N LEU A 149 -3.41 10.34 2.19
CA LEU A 149 -3.13 10.06 0.78
C LEU A 149 -4.36 10.30 -0.10
N PHE A 150 -5.56 9.88 0.34
CA PHE A 150 -6.80 10.18 -0.37
C PHE A 150 -7.02 11.69 -0.50
N GLN A 151 -6.79 12.45 0.57
CA GLN A 151 -6.93 13.90 0.51
C GLN A 151 -5.92 14.54 -0.45
N GLN A 152 -4.68 14.06 -0.49
CA GLN A 152 -3.68 14.57 -1.43
C GLN A 152 -4.10 14.34 -2.88
N VAL A 153 -4.57 13.14 -3.22
CA VAL A 153 -5.02 12.81 -4.57
C VAL A 153 -6.25 13.67 -4.95
N ILE A 154 -7.25 13.76 -4.06
CA ILE A 154 -8.44 14.59 -4.28
C ILE A 154 -8.04 16.05 -4.53
N ASN A 155 -7.12 16.60 -3.74
CA ASN A 155 -6.67 17.98 -3.92
C ASN A 155 -5.94 18.17 -5.25
N GLN A 156 -5.09 17.22 -5.66
CA GLN A 156 -4.40 17.26 -6.94
C GLN A 156 -5.37 17.23 -8.12
N ASP A 157 -6.39 16.38 -8.06
CA ASP A 157 -7.42 16.29 -9.09
C ASP A 157 -8.22 17.60 -9.18
N LEU A 158 -8.61 18.17 -8.03
CA LEU A 158 -9.33 19.46 -7.99
C LEU A 158 -8.48 20.63 -8.51
N GLU A 159 -7.19 20.66 -8.19
CA GLU A 159 -6.26 21.67 -8.71
C GLU A 159 -6.11 21.53 -10.23
N HIS A 160 -5.99 20.30 -10.74
CA HIS A 160 -5.93 20.03 -12.17
C HIS A 160 -7.21 20.46 -12.90
N ASP A 161 -8.38 20.13 -12.35
CA ASP A 161 -9.67 20.51 -12.92
C ASP A 161 -9.83 22.04 -12.96
N ALA A 162 -9.48 22.74 -11.87
CA ALA A 162 -9.51 24.19 -11.83
C ALA A 162 -8.55 24.83 -12.86
N GLN A 163 -7.34 24.27 -13.01
CA GLN A 163 -6.39 24.75 -14.01
C GLN A 163 -6.89 24.49 -15.45
N SER A 164 -7.51 23.34 -15.70
CA SER A 164 -8.07 23.02 -17.02
C SER A 164 -9.22 23.96 -17.38
N ALA A 165 -10.10 24.27 -16.43
CA ALA A 165 -11.22 25.19 -16.62
C ALA A 165 -10.76 26.62 -16.90
N THR A 166 -9.76 27.11 -16.15
CA THR A 166 -9.18 28.44 -16.38
C THR A 166 -8.48 28.54 -17.74
N TYR A 167 -7.75 27.50 -18.15
CA TYR A 167 -7.14 27.44 -19.47
C TYR A 167 -8.19 27.47 -20.59
N GLN A 168 -9.27 26.69 -20.47
CA GLN A 168 -10.34 26.69 -21.46
C GLN A 168 -11.02 28.06 -21.60
N LEU A 169 -11.29 28.72 -20.47
CA LEU A 169 -11.91 30.04 -20.46
C LEU A 169 -10.99 31.12 -21.08
N ALA A 170 -9.69 31.08 -20.76
CA ALA A 170 -8.71 31.97 -21.38
C ALA A 170 -8.59 31.75 -22.89
N LYS A 171 -8.58 30.49 -23.33
CA LYS A 171 -8.55 30.12 -24.75
C LYS A 171 -9.80 30.60 -25.48
N GLN A 172 -10.98 30.43 -24.89
CA GLN A 172 -12.24 30.91 -25.48
C GLN A 172 -12.22 32.44 -25.63
N LYS A 173 -11.80 33.17 -24.60
CA LYS A 173 -11.67 34.63 -24.66
C LYS A 173 -10.74 35.09 -25.79
N GLN A 174 -9.60 34.42 -25.96
CA GLN A 174 -8.68 34.72 -27.07
C GLN A 174 -9.31 34.44 -28.44
N GLN A 175 -10.09 33.36 -28.58
CA GLN A 175 -10.81 33.06 -29.81
C GLN A 175 -11.85 34.14 -30.14
N ASP A 176 -12.58 34.62 -29.14
CA ASP A 176 -13.56 35.70 -29.30
C ASP A 176 -12.89 37.02 -29.71
N GLU A 177 -11.75 37.37 -29.10
CA GLU A 177 -10.94 38.54 -29.47
C GLU A 177 -10.42 38.46 -30.91
N ILE A 178 -9.92 37.29 -31.33
CA ILE A 178 -9.47 37.06 -32.71
C ILE A 178 -10.64 37.20 -33.70
N ALA A 179 -11.81 36.66 -33.36
CA ALA A 179 -13.00 36.77 -34.20
C ALA A 179 -13.44 38.24 -34.36
N ALA A 180 -13.43 39.01 -33.27
CA ALA A 180 -13.73 40.44 -33.29
C ALA A 180 -12.73 41.24 -34.15
N LEU A 181 -11.43 41.01 -33.96
CA LEU A 181 -10.39 41.67 -34.77
C LEU A 181 -10.52 41.35 -36.25
N LYS A 182 -10.82 40.10 -36.61
CA LYS A 182 -11.04 39.68 -38.00
C LYS A 182 -12.23 40.42 -38.64
N LEU A 183 -13.29 40.64 -37.87
CA LEU A 183 -14.45 41.41 -38.32
C LEU A 183 -14.06 42.88 -38.58
N THR A 184 -13.34 43.51 -37.65
CA THR A 184 -12.85 44.89 -37.80
C THR A 184 -11.94 45.04 -39.03
N VAL A 185 -10.98 44.14 -39.23
CA VAL A 185 -10.09 44.16 -40.41
C VAL A 185 -10.91 44.06 -41.70
N THR A 186 -11.93 43.21 -41.74
CA THR A 186 -12.79 43.05 -42.91
C THR A 186 -13.57 44.34 -43.20
N GLN A 187 -14.10 44.99 -42.17
CA GLN A 187 -14.83 46.25 -42.30
C GLN A 187 -13.94 47.39 -42.77
N LEU A 188 -12.75 47.55 -42.18
CA LEU A 188 -11.77 48.57 -42.59
C LEU A 188 -11.30 48.33 -44.03
N THR A 189 -11.06 47.07 -44.41
CA THR A 189 -10.69 46.72 -45.79
C THR A 189 -11.77 47.12 -46.79
N LYS A 190 -13.05 46.92 -46.44
CA LYS A 190 -14.18 47.35 -47.26
C LYS A 190 -14.21 48.87 -47.41
N GLN A 191 -14.02 49.61 -46.32
CA GLN A 191 -13.99 51.08 -46.35
C GLN A 191 -12.81 51.61 -47.20
N ILE A 192 -11.61 51.07 -47.03
CA ILE A 192 -10.44 51.44 -47.85
C ILE A 192 -10.71 51.17 -49.33
N THR A 193 -11.31 50.02 -49.66
CA THR A 193 -11.65 49.67 -51.04
C THR A 193 -12.66 50.64 -51.64
N GLN A 194 -13.65 51.08 -50.85
CA GLN A 194 -14.62 52.09 -51.26
C GLN A 194 -13.94 53.45 -51.50
N LEU A 195 -13.10 53.90 -50.57
CA LEU A 195 -12.36 55.15 -50.70
C LEU A 195 -11.47 55.15 -51.95
N LYS A 196 -10.74 54.05 -52.21
CA LYS A 196 -9.94 53.90 -53.43
C LYS A 196 -10.76 53.99 -54.71
N LYS A 197 -11.98 53.44 -54.72
CA LYS A 197 -12.90 53.55 -55.87
C LYS A 197 -13.33 55.00 -56.09
N ILE A 198 -13.68 55.71 -55.01
CA ILE A 198 -14.06 57.13 -55.06
C ILE A 198 -12.90 57.98 -55.60
N GLU A 199 -11.69 57.79 -55.06
CA GLU A 199 -10.49 58.49 -55.51
C GLU A 199 -10.24 58.30 -57.01
N LYS A 200 -10.33 57.05 -57.49
CA LYS A 200 -10.18 56.75 -58.91
C LYS A 200 -11.24 57.45 -59.77
N THR A 201 -12.51 57.41 -59.37
CA THR A 201 -13.60 58.09 -60.09
C THR A 201 -13.38 59.61 -60.16
N ILE A 202 -12.92 60.23 -59.07
CA ILE A 202 -12.60 61.67 -59.04
C ILE A 202 -11.41 61.99 -59.95
N SER A 203 -10.34 61.19 -59.89
CA SER A 203 -9.16 61.38 -60.75
C SER A 203 -9.48 61.24 -62.24
N GLU A 204 -10.44 60.38 -62.60
CA GLU A 204 -10.89 60.21 -63.98
C GLU A 204 -11.82 61.33 -64.47
N HIS A 205 -12.50 62.05 -63.55
CA HIS A 205 -13.40 63.18 -63.88
C HIS A 205 -12.74 64.56 -63.75
N GLY A 206 -11.52 64.65 -63.22
CA GLY A 206 -10.80 65.90 -62.97
C GLY A 206 -9.73 66.28 -64.02
N GLN A 207 -9.58 65.49 -65.09
CA GLN A 207 -8.79 65.81 -66.30
C GLN A 207 -9.71 66.28 -67.42
#